data_AF-A0AAN6YR05-F1
#
_entry.id   AF-A0AAN6YR05-F1
#
_cell.length_a   1.000
_cell.length_b   1.000
_cell.length_c   1.000
_cell.angle_alpha   90.00
_cell.angle_beta   90.00
_cell.angle_gamma   90.00
#
_symmetry.space_group_name_H-M   'P 1'
#
loop_
_entity.id
_entity.type
_entity.pdbx_description
1 polymer ?
#
loop_
_entity_poly.entity_id
_entity_poly.type
_entity_poly.pdbx_seq_one_letter_code
_entity_poly.pdbx_strand_id
1 'polypeptide(L)'
;MVVVVSSGRVHCVGCWLLILLHGGPGTGKTLTAESIAETQGRPLYRVTCGDVGIEPTEVEKVSKQKQNAIVSVFLRLLEHYDGILVLTTNRVGTFDEAFNSRIHFALRYYNLDEEQRVEIWRNFIRMLAKTKERIDIQDLEMNVNKLAQVELNGRQIRNVIILARSLARFRKQMLVYKHVQDAFASVVKFDEYLLELRGSDDRWATEQRLR
;
A
#
# COMPACT_ATOMS: atom_id res chain seq x y z
N MET A 1 -3.13 -7.46 5.25
CA MET A 1 -2.50 -8.31 4.22
C MET A 1 -1.25 -8.89 4.83
N VAL A 2 -1.10 -10.19 4.75
CA VAL A 2 -0.01 -10.96 5.33
C VAL A 2 0.92 -11.38 4.21
N VAL A 3 2.21 -11.16 4.41
CA VAL A 3 3.26 -11.43 3.45
C VAL A 3 4.25 -12.37 4.12
N VAL A 4 4.37 -13.58 3.60
CA VAL A 4 5.19 -14.62 4.19
C VAL A 4 6.45 -14.78 3.33
N VAL A 5 7.63 -14.65 3.94
CA VAL A 5 8.93 -14.84 3.29
C VAL A 5 9.53 -16.13 3.83
N SER A 6 9.66 -17.14 2.97
CA SER A 6 10.12 -18.50 3.33
C SER A 6 11.58 -18.54 3.72
N SER A 7 11.91 -19.21 4.83
CA SER A 7 13.31 -19.48 5.15
C SER A 7 13.89 -20.58 4.27
N GLY A 8 15.05 -20.32 3.64
CA GLY A 8 15.94 -21.35 3.10
C GLY A 8 16.99 -21.68 4.15
N ARG A 9 17.06 -22.96 4.55
CA ARG A 9 18.05 -23.57 5.46
C ARG A 9 18.51 -22.69 6.63
N VAL A 10 17.61 -22.44 7.57
CA VAL A 10 18.02 -22.31 8.97
C VAL A 10 17.11 -23.27 9.73
N HIS A 11 17.62 -24.48 9.99
CA HIS A 11 16.99 -25.42 10.92
C HIS A 11 17.21 -24.87 12.33
N CYS A 12 16.39 -23.90 12.71
CA CYS A 12 16.19 -23.53 14.10
C CYS A 12 14.69 -23.63 14.34
N VAL A 13 14.25 -24.76 14.88
CA VAL A 13 12.86 -24.96 15.32
C VAL A 13 12.51 -23.81 16.27
N GLY A 14 11.52 -22.99 15.89
CA GLY A 14 11.07 -21.85 16.70
C GLY A 14 11.74 -20.49 16.42
N CYS A 15 12.57 -20.35 15.38
CA CYS A 15 13.11 -19.05 14.94
C CYS A 15 12.19 -18.33 13.93
N TRP A 16 10.92 -18.16 14.29
CA TRP A 16 9.99 -17.37 13.49
C TRP A 16 10.15 -15.87 13.82
N LEU A 17 10.24 -15.02 12.81
CA LEU A 17 10.37 -13.57 12.98
C LEU A 17 9.10 -12.87 12.49
N LEU A 18 8.38 -12.22 13.39
CA LEU A 18 7.18 -11.44 13.06
C LEU A 18 7.45 -9.94 13.00
N ILE A 19 7.36 -9.39 11.79
CA ILE A 19 7.50 -7.98 11.48
C ILE A 19 6.11 -7.39 11.17
N LEU A 20 5.70 -6.34 11.87
CA LEU A 20 4.50 -5.57 11.56
C LEU A 20 4.87 -4.24 10.88
N LEU A 21 4.41 -4.05 9.65
CA LEU A 21 4.46 -2.76 8.94
C LEU A 21 3.09 -2.09 9.04
N HIS A 22 3.01 -0.91 9.64
CA HIS A 22 1.74 -0.21 9.81
C HIS A 22 1.82 1.29 9.45
N GLY A 23 0.74 1.87 8.93
CA GLY A 23 0.68 3.28 8.55
C GLY A 23 -0.39 3.60 7.51
N GLY A 24 -0.47 4.84 7.05
CA GLY A 24 -1.47 5.30 6.08
C GLY A 24 -1.46 4.55 4.74
N PRO A 25 -2.56 4.56 3.96
CA PRO A 25 -2.59 3.92 2.65
C PRO A 25 -1.55 4.54 1.70
N GLY A 26 -0.94 3.72 0.84
CA GLY A 26 -0.03 4.20 -0.20
C GLY A 26 1.39 4.56 0.27
N THR A 27 1.78 4.24 1.51
CA THR A 27 3.12 4.51 2.06
C THR A 27 4.19 3.47 1.74
N GLY A 28 3.91 2.47 0.88
CA GLY A 28 4.93 1.51 0.45
C GLY A 28 5.17 0.31 1.37
N LYS A 29 4.31 0.06 2.38
CA LYS A 29 4.38 -1.12 3.26
C LYS A 29 4.51 -2.44 2.50
N THR A 30 3.61 -2.67 1.54
CA THR A 30 3.62 -3.88 0.71
C THR A 30 4.88 -3.98 -0.15
N LEU A 31 5.33 -2.87 -0.72
CA LEU A 31 6.54 -2.80 -1.54
C LEU A 31 7.79 -3.13 -0.71
N THR A 32 7.82 -2.74 0.57
CA THR A 32 8.93 -3.08 1.47
C THR A 32 8.99 -4.57 1.72
N ALA A 33 7.84 -5.23 1.93
CA ALA A 33 7.78 -6.68 2.09
C ALA A 33 8.25 -7.41 0.82
N GLU A 34 7.87 -6.90 -0.36
CA GLU A 34 8.35 -7.42 -1.65
C GLU A 34 9.87 -7.26 -1.81
N SER A 35 10.41 -6.09 -1.51
CA SER A 35 11.85 -5.80 -1.57
C SER A 35 12.67 -6.67 -0.61
N ILE A 36 12.16 -6.94 0.60
CA ILE A 36 12.79 -7.87 1.54
C ILE A 36 12.88 -9.27 0.93
N ALA A 37 11.81 -9.77 0.33
CA ALA A 37 11.80 -11.10 -0.27
C ALA A 37 12.76 -11.20 -1.47
N GLU A 38 12.76 -10.18 -2.32
CA GLU A 38 13.65 -10.08 -3.48
C GLU A 38 15.13 -10.05 -3.06
N THR A 39 15.48 -9.20 -2.10
CA THR A 39 16.86 -9.06 -1.60
C THR A 39 17.36 -10.36 -0.96
N GLN A 40 16.47 -11.12 -0.32
CA GLN A 40 16.81 -12.40 0.30
C GLN A 40 16.76 -13.58 -0.67
N GLY A 41 16.39 -13.36 -1.94
CA GLY A 41 16.25 -14.43 -2.94
C GLY A 41 15.22 -15.49 -2.57
N ARG A 42 14.15 -15.10 -1.86
CA ARG A 42 13.17 -16.03 -1.27
C ARG A 42 11.78 -15.85 -1.88
N PRO A 43 11.00 -16.94 -2.03
CA PRO A 43 9.64 -16.84 -2.55
C PRO A 43 8.76 -16.04 -1.59
N LEU A 44 7.92 -15.18 -2.18
CA LEU A 44 6.97 -14.34 -1.48
C LEU A 44 5.56 -14.94 -1.57
N TYR A 45 5.00 -15.35 -0.43
CA TYR A 45 3.61 -15.78 -0.37
C TYR A 45 2.74 -14.64 0.14
N ARG A 46 1.83 -14.18 -0.70
CA ARG A 46 0.89 -13.12 -0.36
C ARG A 46 -0.45 -13.74 0.04
N VAL A 47 -0.88 -13.45 1.27
CA VAL A 47 -2.18 -13.89 1.80
C VAL A 47 -2.94 -12.65 2.27
N THR A 48 -4.11 -12.40 1.71
CA THR A 48 -5.03 -11.37 2.19
C THR A 48 -6.10 -12.00 3.07
N CYS A 49 -6.72 -11.23 3.96
CA CYS A 49 -7.80 -11.74 4.79
C CYS A 49 -9.02 -12.21 3.95
N GLY A 50 -9.12 -11.74 2.69
CA GLY A 50 -10.11 -12.24 1.74
C GLY A 50 -9.77 -13.63 1.19
N ASP A 51 -8.48 -13.95 1.04
CA ASP A 51 -8.02 -15.25 0.53
C ASP A 51 -8.22 -16.38 1.55
N VAL A 52 -8.35 -16.03 2.84
CA VAL A 52 -8.59 -16.99 3.93
C VAL A 52 -10.08 -17.43 4.00
N GLY A 53 -10.95 -16.83 3.18
CA GLY A 53 -12.28 -17.36 2.82
C GLY A 53 -13.22 -17.73 3.97
N ILE A 54 -14.25 -16.90 4.16
CA ILE A 54 -15.59 -17.42 4.49
C ILE A 54 -16.36 -17.37 3.16
N GLU A 55 -17.00 -18.47 2.79
CA GLU A 55 -17.84 -18.60 1.58
C GLU A 55 -18.82 -17.41 1.41
N PRO A 56 -19.01 -16.90 0.19
CA PRO A 56 -19.78 -15.69 -0.09
C PRO A 56 -21.28 -15.76 0.25
N THR A 57 -21.81 -16.94 0.62
CA THR A 57 -23.21 -17.12 1.04
C THR A 57 -23.47 -16.72 2.50
N GLU A 58 -22.45 -16.39 3.29
CA GLU A 58 -22.58 -16.00 4.71
C GLU A 58 -22.19 -14.53 5.00
N VAL A 59 -22.11 -13.69 3.96
CA VAL A 59 -21.43 -12.37 4.03
C VAL A 59 -22.23 -11.30 4.79
N GLU A 60 -23.55 -11.46 4.92
CA GLU A 60 -24.39 -10.42 5.56
C GLU A 60 -24.47 -10.52 7.09
N LYS A 61 -23.93 -11.57 7.73
CA LYS A 61 -23.92 -11.73 9.20
C LYS A 61 -22.58 -12.25 9.75
N VAL A 62 -21.45 -11.85 9.18
CA VAL A 62 -20.15 -12.16 9.79
C VAL A 62 -19.93 -11.21 10.99
N SER A 63 -20.44 -11.62 12.16
CA SER A 63 -20.14 -10.99 13.45
C SER A 63 -18.62 -10.84 13.60
N LYS A 64 -18.15 -9.73 14.20
CA LYS A 64 -16.75 -9.51 14.58
C LYS A 64 -16.12 -10.74 15.28
N GLN A 65 -16.93 -11.56 15.93
CA GLN A 65 -16.53 -12.82 16.56
C GLN A 65 -15.97 -13.87 15.58
N LYS A 66 -16.55 -14.04 14.37
CA LYS A 66 -16.02 -14.98 13.35
C LYS A 66 -14.71 -14.45 12.75
N GLN A 67 -14.59 -13.13 12.56
CA GLN A 67 -13.33 -12.50 12.13
C GLN A 67 -12.21 -12.72 13.15
N ASN A 68 -12.53 -12.58 14.44
CA ASN A 68 -11.57 -12.85 15.52
C ASN A 68 -11.16 -14.33 15.57
N ALA A 69 -12.09 -15.27 15.33
CA ALA A 69 -11.77 -16.70 15.29
C ALA A 69 -10.79 -17.06 14.17
N ILE A 70 -10.95 -16.50 12.97
CA ILE A 70 -10.00 -16.71 11.86
C ILE A 70 -8.64 -16.12 12.19
N VAL A 71 -8.60 -14.92 12.80
CA VAL A 71 -7.35 -14.32 13.27
C VAL A 71 -6.67 -15.22 14.30
N SER A 72 -7.42 -15.82 15.25
CA SER A 72 -6.85 -16.74 16.24
C SER A 72 -6.32 -18.05 15.63
N VAL A 73 -7.01 -18.63 14.64
CA VAL A 73 -6.52 -19.81 13.91
C VAL A 73 -5.29 -19.46 13.10
N PHE A 74 -5.32 -18.30 12.41
CA PHE A 74 -4.20 -17.79 11.65
C PHE A 74 -2.97 -17.59 12.53
N LEU A 75 -3.10 -16.95 13.69
CA LEU A 75 -2.01 -16.78 14.67
C LEU A 75 -1.40 -18.12 15.10
N ARG A 76 -2.23 -19.15 15.33
CA ARG A 76 -1.77 -20.48 15.73
C ARG A 76 -0.98 -21.19 14.63
N LEU A 77 -1.39 -21.02 13.37
CA LEU A 77 -0.65 -21.53 12.22
C LEU A 77 0.70 -20.82 12.06
N LEU A 78 0.78 -19.54 12.43
CA LEU A 78 2.02 -18.76 12.38
C LEU A 78 3.01 -19.11 13.48
N GLU A 79 2.56 -19.59 14.65
CA GLU A 79 3.46 -20.02 15.74
C GLU A 79 4.36 -21.20 15.35
N HIS A 80 3.95 -21.99 14.36
CA HIS A 80 4.70 -23.15 13.85
C HIS A 80 5.43 -22.85 12.53
N TYR A 81 5.42 -21.57 12.08
CA TYR A 81 6.01 -21.20 10.81
C TYR A 81 7.51 -20.89 10.96
N ASP A 82 8.35 -21.75 10.37
CA ASP A 82 9.80 -21.50 10.33
C ASP A 82 10.17 -20.50 9.22
N GLY A 83 10.10 -19.19 9.52
CA GLY A 83 10.57 -18.15 8.62
C GLY A 83 10.27 -16.72 9.03
N ILE A 84 10.34 -15.79 8.07
CA ILE A 84 10.05 -14.37 8.28
C ILE A 84 8.61 -14.10 7.84
N LEU A 85 7.82 -13.55 8.75
CA LEU A 85 6.46 -13.13 8.49
C LEU A 85 6.37 -11.61 8.55
N VAL A 86 5.92 -11.00 7.45
CA VAL A 86 5.70 -9.56 7.33
C VAL A 86 4.21 -9.28 7.23
N LEU A 87 3.66 -8.67 8.27
CA LEU A 87 2.27 -8.21 8.30
C LEU A 87 2.18 -6.77 7.83
N THR A 88 1.19 -6.46 7.01
CA THR A 88 0.89 -5.07 6.59
C THR A 88 -0.52 -4.69 7.01
N THR A 89 -0.66 -3.62 7.79
CA THR A 89 -1.97 -3.07 8.20
C THR A 89 -2.05 -1.55 8.00
N ASN A 90 -3.26 -1.07 7.71
CA ASN A 90 -3.58 0.35 7.78
C ASN A 90 -4.35 0.69 9.07
N ARG A 91 -4.67 -0.30 9.90
CA ARG A 91 -5.44 -0.19 11.15
C ARG A 91 -4.70 -0.93 12.25
N VAL A 92 -3.77 -0.26 12.92
CA VAL A 92 -2.98 -0.87 14.00
C VAL A 92 -3.78 -0.95 15.30
N GLY A 93 -4.70 -0.02 15.54
CA GLY A 93 -5.52 0.05 16.75
C GLY A 93 -6.61 -1.02 16.86
N THR A 94 -6.66 -2.00 15.96
CA THR A 94 -7.62 -3.11 15.98
C THR A 94 -7.02 -4.43 16.45
N PHE A 95 -5.72 -4.46 16.78
CA PHE A 95 -5.08 -5.66 17.33
C PHE A 95 -5.27 -5.78 18.83
N ASP A 96 -5.47 -7.00 19.31
CA ASP A 96 -5.55 -7.31 20.74
C ASP A 96 -4.15 -7.43 21.38
N GLU A 97 -4.11 -7.47 22.71
CA GLU A 97 -2.87 -7.58 23.48
C GLU A 97 -2.12 -8.89 23.18
N ALA A 98 -2.85 -9.98 22.92
CA ALA A 98 -2.29 -11.28 22.58
C ALA A 98 -1.60 -11.31 21.20
N PHE A 99 -2.08 -10.53 20.23
CA PHE A 99 -1.39 -10.34 18.95
C PHE A 99 -0.16 -9.46 19.12
N ASN A 100 -0.27 -8.39 19.91
CA ASN A 100 0.84 -7.46 20.14
C ASN A 100 2.03 -8.14 20.85
N SER A 101 1.79 -9.06 21.78
CA SER A 101 2.86 -9.79 22.48
C SER A 101 3.68 -10.73 21.57
N ARG A 102 3.14 -11.06 20.39
CA ARG A 102 3.76 -11.94 19.40
C ARG A 102 4.57 -11.17 18.33
N ILE A 103 4.42 -9.85 18.27
CA ILE A 103 5.15 -9.00 17.31
C ILE A 103 6.57 -8.79 17.83
N HIS A 104 7.56 -9.24 17.05
CA HIS A 104 8.97 -9.08 17.40
C HIS A 104 9.48 -7.69 17.01
N PHE A 105 9.00 -7.16 15.88
CA PHE A 105 9.40 -5.84 15.38
C PHE A 105 8.21 -5.13 14.73
N ALA A 106 7.98 -3.86 15.09
CA ALA A 106 6.93 -3.04 14.49
C ALA A 106 7.52 -1.77 13.87
N LEU A 107 7.31 -1.59 12.56
CA LEU A 107 7.73 -0.41 11.80
C LEU A 107 6.53 0.45 11.44
N ARG A 108 6.55 1.70 11.92
CA ARG A 108 5.56 2.72 11.59
C ARG A 108 5.95 3.49 10.34
N TYR A 109 5.05 3.53 9.37
CA TYR A 109 5.12 4.38 8.19
C TYR A 109 4.32 5.65 8.44
N TYR A 110 5.03 6.76 8.41
CA TYR A 110 4.45 8.09 8.40
C TYR A 110 3.99 8.47 6.99
N ASN A 111 3.25 9.57 6.90
CA ASN A 111 2.99 10.19 5.59
C ASN A 111 4.32 10.70 5.02
N LEU A 112 4.42 10.68 3.69
CA LEU A 112 5.63 11.10 2.99
C LEU A 112 5.86 12.60 3.23
N ASP A 113 7.06 12.98 3.62
CA ASP A 113 7.49 14.38 3.60
C ASP A 113 7.84 14.84 2.16
N GLU A 114 8.13 16.12 1.98
CA GLU A 114 8.45 16.69 0.67
C GLU A 114 9.73 16.07 0.08
N GLU A 115 10.76 15.87 0.90
CA GLU A 115 12.04 15.30 0.48
C GLU A 115 11.88 13.86 -0.03
N GLN A 116 11.15 13.03 0.72
CA GLN A 116 10.79 11.67 0.35
C GLN A 116 9.95 11.64 -0.94
N ARG A 117 9.04 12.60 -1.14
CA ARG A 117 8.28 12.70 -2.40
C ARG A 117 9.18 13.05 -3.57
N VAL A 118 10.15 13.95 -3.40
CA VAL A 118 11.18 14.26 -4.42
C VAL A 118 11.93 12.99 -4.82
N GLU A 119 12.37 12.19 -3.85
CA GLU A 119 13.07 10.93 -4.13
C GLU A 119 12.19 9.92 -4.88
N ILE A 120 10.93 9.78 -4.47
CA ILE A 120 9.97 8.89 -5.14
C ILE A 120 9.75 9.33 -6.59
N TRP A 121 9.57 10.63 -6.84
CA TRP A 121 9.43 11.18 -8.19
C TRP A 121 10.67 10.90 -9.04
N ARG A 122 11.87 11.16 -8.52
CA ARG A 122 13.13 10.83 -9.21
C ARG A 122 13.26 9.35 -9.51
N ASN A 123 12.88 8.48 -8.57
CA ASN A 123 12.93 7.03 -8.79
C ASN A 123 12.02 6.62 -9.95
N PHE A 124 10.80 7.18 -10.03
CA PHE A 124 9.94 6.93 -11.17
C PHE A 124 10.48 7.50 -12.47
N ILE A 125 11.04 8.72 -12.47
CA ILE A 125 11.64 9.32 -13.68
C ILE A 125 12.81 8.49 -14.19
N ARG A 126 13.67 8.00 -13.29
CA ARG A 126 14.76 7.06 -13.64
C ARG A 126 14.23 5.76 -14.23
N MET A 127 13.12 5.23 -13.72
CA MET A 127 12.46 4.06 -14.31
C MET A 127 11.90 4.37 -15.71
N LEU A 128 11.35 5.56 -15.92
CA LEU A 128 10.86 6.02 -17.22
C LEU A 128 12.00 6.17 -18.23
N ALA A 129 13.15 6.68 -17.81
CA ALA A 129 14.34 6.82 -18.67
C ALA A 129 14.85 5.47 -19.22
N LYS A 130 14.56 4.36 -18.53
CA LYS A 130 14.90 3.00 -19.00
C LYS A 130 13.92 2.44 -20.04
N THR A 131 12.80 3.13 -20.28
CA THR A 131 11.80 2.69 -21.26
C THR A 131 12.15 3.20 -22.66
N LYS A 132 11.67 2.51 -23.71
CA LYS A 132 11.85 2.92 -25.12
C LYS A 132 10.85 4.01 -25.57
N GLU A 133 10.23 4.72 -24.63
CA GLU A 133 9.17 5.70 -24.92
C GLU A 133 9.74 7.08 -25.20
N ARG A 134 8.99 7.89 -25.96
CA ARG A 134 9.32 9.31 -26.19
C ARG A 134 8.96 10.10 -24.94
N ILE A 135 9.95 10.38 -24.10
CA ILE A 135 9.78 11.06 -22.80
C ILE A 135 10.83 12.15 -22.65
N ASP A 136 10.40 13.36 -22.28
CA ASP A 136 11.29 14.46 -21.92
C ASP A 136 11.73 14.34 -20.46
N ILE A 137 12.82 13.60 -20.25
CA ILE A 137 13.36 13.36 -18.90
C ILE A 137 13.88 14.65 -18.28
N GLN A 138 14.45 15.56 -19.09
CA GLN A 138 15.02 16.80 -18.59
C GLN A 138 13.93 17.76 -18.10
N ASP A 139 12.84 17.90 -18.85
CA ASP A 139 11.68 18.68 -18.43
C ASP A 139 11.04 18.14 -17.13
N LEU A 140 10.96 16.81 -16.98
CA LEU A 140 10.45 16.20 -15.75
C LEU A 140 11.38 16.46 -14.56
N GLU A 141 12.69 16.23 -14.70
CA GLU A 141 13.69 16.45 -13.64
C GLU A 141 13.71 17.89 -13.15
N MET A 142 13.65 18.87 -14.06
CA MET A 142 13.62 20.30 -13.70
C MET A 142 12.38 20.68 -12.88
N ASN A 143 11.29 19.94 -13.00
CA ASN A 143 10.04 20.23 -12.32
C ASN A 143 9.75 19.30 -11.12
N VAL A 144 10.65 18.37 -10.76
CA VAL A 144 10.44 17.43 -9.64
C VAL A 144 10.09 18.14 -8.33
N ASN A 145 10.79 19.23 -8.00
CA ASN A 145 10.52 19.96 -6.76
C ASN A 145 9.08 20.50 -6.72
N LYS A 146 8.56 21.00 -7.85
CA LYS A 146 7.16 21.46 -7.95
C LYS A 146 6.17 20.30 -7.84
N LEU A 147 6.51 19.15 -8.44
CA LEU A 147 5.70 17.93 -8.34
C LEU A 147 5.59 17.40 -6.90
N ALA A 148 6.66 17.58 -6.10
CA ALA A 148 6.73 17.12 -4.72
C ALA A 148 6.04 18.04 -3.70
N GLN A 149 5.75 19.29 -4.06
CA GLN A 149 4.97 20.21 -3.22
C GLN A 149 3.53 19.73 -3.01
N VAL A 150 2.99 18.97 -3.96
CA VAL A 150 1.66 18.37 -3.83
C VAL A 150 1.74 17.16 -2.90
N GLU A 151 0.91 17.16 -1.86
CA GLU A 151 0.85 16.07 -0.86
C GLU A 151 0.20 14.81 -1.43
N LEU A 152 0.99 14.02 -2.16
CA LEU A 152 0.57 12.72 -2.67
C LEU A 152 1.27 11.57 -1.94
N ASN A 153 0.54 10.49 -1.72
CA ASN A 153 1.12 9.20 -1.33
C ASN A 153 1.76 8.49 -2.54
N GLY A 154 2.60 7.49 -2.29
CA GLY A 154 3.33 6.79 -3.36
C GLY A 154 2.42 6.10 -4.39
N ARG A 155 1.22 5.66 -3.99
CA ARG A 155 0.22 5.10 -4.92
C ARG A 155 -0.35 6.18 -5.83
N GLN A 156 -0.70 7.35 -5.30
CA GLN A 156 -1.18 8.47 -6.09
C GLN A 156 -0.12 8.96 -7.07
N ILE A 157 1.15 9.10 -6.64
CA ILE A 157 2.27 9.46 -7.53
C ILE A 157 2.36 8.49 -8.72
N ARG A 158 2.33 7.17 -8.44
CA ARG A 158 2.32 6.14 -9.48
C ARG A 158 1.13 6.30 -10.44
N ASN A 159 -0.07 6.55 -9.91
CA ASN A 159 -1.27 6.74 -10.72
C ASN A 159 -1.15 7.97 -11.63
N VAL A 160 -0.64 9.09 -11.12
CA VAL A 160 -0.38 10.31 -11.91
C VAL A 160 0.54 10.00 -13.09
N ILE A 161 1.63 9.27 -12.87
CA ILE A 161 2.56 8.88 -13.95
C ILE A 161 1.89 7.99 -15.00
N ILE A 162 1.09 7.01 -14.56
CA ILE A 162 0.35 6.11 -15.47
C ILE A 162 -0.64 6.91 -16.32
N LEU A 163 -1.37 7.85 -15.71
CA LEU A 163 -2.32 8.72 -16.40
C LEU A 163 -1.60 9.65 -17.38
N ALA A 164 -0.52 10.30 -16.96
CA ALA A 164 0.26 11.21 -17.79
C ALA A 164 0.82 10.48 -19.04
N ARG A 165 1.34 9.26 -18.85
CA ARG A 165 1.78 8.40 -19.97
C ARG A 165 0.63 8.04 -20.90
N SER A 166 -0.51 7.68 -20.35
CA SER A 166 -1.71 7.35 -21.13
C SER A 166 -2.17 8.55 -21.96
N LEU A 167 -2.14 9.75 -21.37
CA LEU A 167 -2.50 11.00 -22.04
C LEU A 167 -1.53 11.36 -23.17
N ALA A 168 -0.22 11.25 -22.93
CA ALA A 168 0.79 11.49 -23.95
C ALA A 168 0.66 10.51 -25.13
N ARG A 169 0.45 9.22 -24.84
CA ARG A 169 0.22 8.18 -25.87
C ARG A 169 -1.06 8.44 -26.66
N PHE A 170 -2.16 8.77 -25.98
CA PHE A 170 -3.43 9.11 -26.62
C PHE A 170 -3.29 10.30 -27.57
N ARG A 171 -2.55 11.34 -27.15
CA ARG A 171 -2.25 12.52 -27.98
C ARG A 171 -1.15 12.29 -29.03
N LYS A 172 -0.53 11.10 -29.05
CA LYS A 172 0.66 10.77 -29.87
C LYS A 172 1.83 11.77 -29.69
N GLN A 173 1.97 12.29 -28.48
CA GLN A 173 2.97 13.28 -28.11
C GLN A 173 4.05 12.66 -27.21
N MET A 174 5.18 13.36 -27.12
CA MET A 174 6.21 13.08 -26.13
C MET A 174 5.65 13.38 -24.74
N LEU A 175 5.94 12.52 -23.77
CA LEU A 175 5.59 12.78 -22.38
C LEU A 175 6.40 13.98 -21.88
N VAL A 176 5.72 14.96 -21.32
CA VAL A 176 6.29 16.21 -20.79
C VAL A 176 5.59 16.55 -19.49
N TYR A 177 6.16 17.46 -18.70
CA TYR A 177 5.64 17.93 -17.42
C TYR A 177 4.17 18.37 -17.51
N LYS A 178 3.75 19.02 -18.60
CA LYS A 178 2.35 19.43 -18.83
C LYS A 178 1.37 18.25 -18.74
N HIS A 179 1.73 17.07 -19.24
CA HIS A 179 0.90 15.88 -19.13
C HIS A 179 0.78 15.37 -17.70
N VAL A 180 1.84 15.55 -16.90
CA VAL A 180 1.83 15.22 -15.47
C VAL A 180 0.93 16.20 -14.72
N GLN A 181 1.03 17.50 -15.02
CA GLN A 181 0.11 18.53 -14.51
C GLN A 181 -1.36 18.25 -14.83
N ASP A 182 -1.68 17.93 -16.09
CA ASP A 182 -3.03 17.55 -16.52
C ASP A 182 -3.54 16.33 -15.72
N ALA A 183 -2.66 15.37 -15.43
CA ALA A 183 -3.01 14.18 -14.65
C ALA A 183 -3.29 14.49 -13.17
N PHE A 184 -2.60 15.45 -12.54
CA PHE A 184 -2.92 15.87 -11.17
C PHE A 184 -4.33 16.42 -11.06
N ALA A 185 -4.75 17.26 -12.01
CA ALA A 185 -6.10 17.82 -11.99
C ALA A 185 -7.18 16.72 -11.98
N SER A 186 -6.89 15.56 -12.58
CA SER A 186 -7.80 14.41 -12.56
C SER A 186 -7.77 13.65 -11.23
N VAL A 187 -6.59 13.49 -10.61
CA VAL A 187 -6.45 12.81 -9.31
C VAL A 187 -7.02 13.64 -8.17
N VAL A 188 -6.75 14.95 -8.16
CA VAL A 188 -7.25 15.88 -7.14
C VAL A 188 -8.78 15.97 -7.18
N LYS A 189 -9.38 16.15 -8.37
CA LYS A 189 -10.85 16.14 -8.52
C LYS A 189 -11.50 14.85 -8.03
N PHE A 190 -10.83 13.72 -8.23
CA PHE A 190 -11.33 12.43 -7.76
C PHE A 190 -11.26 12.32 -6.23
N ASP A 191 -10.17 12.79 -5.61
CA ASP A 191 -10.04 12.80 -4.15
C ASP A 191 -11.03 13.79 -3.51
N GLU A 192 -11.24 14.96 -4.09
CA GLU A 192 -12.29 15.92 -3.69
C GLU A 192 -13.68 15.27 -3.75
N TYR A 193 -14.01 14.61 -4.87
CA TYR A 193 -15.27 13.88 -5.02
C TYR A 193 -15.44 12.76 -3.97
N LEU A 194 -14.38 12.02 -3.66
CA LEU A 194 -14.42 11.00 -2.60
C LEU A 194 -14.63 11.61 -1.20
N LEU A 195 -14.07 12.79 -0.94
CA LEU A 195 -14.29 13.52 0.31
C LEU A 195 -15.73 14.01 0.42
N GLU A 196 -16.32 14.51 -0.68
CA GLU A 196 -17.74 14.88 -0.74
C GLU A 196 -18.65 13.69 -0.44
N LEU A 197 -18.39 12.54 -1.07
CA LEU A 197 -19.15 11.31 -0.84
C LEU A 197 -19.04 10.83 0.61
N ARG A 198 -17.82 10.78 1.17
CA ARG A 198 -17.62 10.36 2.57
C ARG A 198 -18.24 11.33 3.57
N GLY A 199 -18.18 12.64 3.28
CA GLY A 199 -18.87 13.66 4.07
C GLY A 199 -20.39 13.58 3.97
N SER A 200 -20.93 13.01 2.88
CA SER A 200 -22.35 12.74 2.71
C SER A 200 -22.77 11.44 3.42
N ASP A 201 -21.94 10.39 3.37
CA ASP A 201 -22.15 9.13 4.10
C ASP A 201 -22.11 9.33 5.62
N ASP A 202 -21.22 10.17 6.15
CA ASP A 202 -21.19 10.50 7.58
C ASP A 202 -22.45 11.28 8.01
N ARG A 203 -23.04 12.11 7.14
CA ARG A 203 -24.33 12.78 7.40
C ARG A 203 -25.50 11.80 7.36
N TRP A 204 -25.54 10.89 6.38
CA TRP A 204 -26.56 9.84 6.28
C TRP A 204 -26.51 8.86 7.45
N ALA A 205 -25.31 8.48 7.90
CA ALA A 205 -25.11 7.63 9.07
C ALA A 205 -25.48 8.33 10.40
N THR A 206 -25.40 9.66 10.45
CA THR A 206 -25.82 10.45 11.61
C THR A 206 -27.34 10.66 11.63
N GLU A 207 -27.98 10.84 10.47
CA GLU A 207 -29.44 10.98 10.36
C GLU A 207 -30.22 9.69 10.66
N GLN A 208 -29.66 8.51 10.35
CA GLN A 208 -30.30 7.23 10.71
C GLN A 208 -30.12 6.80 12.17
N ARG A 209 -29.26 7.47 12.96
CA ARG A 209 -29.10 7.18 14.40
C ARG A 209 -30.04 7.97 15.31
N LEU A 210 -30.84 8.89 14.75
CA LEU A 210 -31.78 9.74 15.48
C LEU A 210 -33.25 9.46 15.14
N ARG A 211 -33.58 8.27 14.64
CA ARG A 211 -34.97 7.81 14.51
C ARG A 211 -35.16 6.43 15.11
#